data_AF-A0A2V8M6K7-F1
#
_entry.id   AF-A0A2V8M6K7-F1
#
_cell.length_a   1.000
_cell.length_b   1.000
_cell.length_c   1.000
_cell.angle_alpha   90.00
_cell.angle_beta   90.00
_cell.angle_gamma   90.00
#
_symmetry.space_group_name_H-M   'P 1'
#
loop_
_entity.id
_entity.type
_entity.pdbx_description
1 polymer ?
#
loop_
_entity_poly.entity_id
_entity_poly.type
_entity_poly.pdbx_seq_one_letter_code
_entity_poly.pdbx_strand_id
1 'polypeptide(L)'
;MGVRYGYENLKWDPKSPIFAQAGGSGLTVRNFQDLILVNQMGQRFWNEMDNSYAFLAACLGTNGNLGSNGKSNGGGPIWAIFDADAVTREQWDPRPPNVDPNGWFFSADTIAELAGKIKNPYQLHPVSASVLEQSVNKYNSSVDTGKDLEFAKPTPMFKIQKPPFYAAWSTPILHDTLTGLKINTKCQVIDRNDQVIPGLYACGESAGGFALHGLPRVLVFGRIAGREAAGATSS
;
A
#
# COMPACT_ATOMS: atom_id res chain seq x y z
N MET A 1 -3.18 -3.77 -5.87
CA MET A 1 -4.36 -3.12 -5.26
C MET A 1 -4.04 -1.66 -4.99
N GLY A 2 -5.07 -0.81 -4.96
CA GLY A 2 -4.91 0.65 -4.85
C GLY A 2 -4.16 1.08 -3.60
N VAL A 3 -3.42 2.19 -3.70
CA VAL A 3 -2.75 2.80 -2.55
C VAL A 3 -3.77 3.48 -1.64
N ARG A 4 -3.54 3.38 -0.33
CA ARG A 4 -4.43 3.95 0.70
C ARG A 4 -4.40 5.48 0.76
N TYR A 5 -3.47 6.14 0.08
CA TYR A 5 -3.26 7.59 0.14
C TYR A 5 -3.14 8.21 -1.26
N GLY A 6 -3.92 9.27 -1.51
CA GLY A 6 -3.73 10.22 -2.61
C GLY A 6 -4.13 9.77 -4.02
N TYR A 7 -4.34 8.47 -4.23
CA TYR A 7 -4.54 7.89 -5.57
C TYR A 7 -5.61 6.79 -5.57
N GLU A 8 -6.71 6.98 -4.83
CA GLU A 8 -7.86 6.07 -4.81
C GLU A 8 -8.42 5.83 -6.23
N ASN A 9 -8.26 6.81 -7.12
CA ASN A 9 -8.70 6.76 -8.52
C ASN A 9 -7.61 6.34 -9.51
N LEU A 10 -6.37 6.09 -9.08
CA LEU A 10 -5.31 5.65 -9.97
C LEU A 10 -5.48 4.17 -10.26
N LYS A 11 -5.92 3.88 -11.48
CA LYS A 11 -5.96 2.53 -12.03
C LYS A 11 -4.98 2.47 -13.19
N TRP A 12 -4.25 1.37 -13.29
CA TRP A 12 -3.48 1.13 -14.49
C TRP A 12 -4.42 0.99 -15.67
N ASP A 13 -4.21 1.78 -16.72
CA ASP A 13 -4.96 1.65 -17.96
C ASP A 13 -4.57 0.32 -18.63
N PRO A 14 -5.53 -0.61 -18.84
CA PRO A 14 -5.26 -1.87 -19.54
C PRO A 14 -4.74 -1.71 -20.97
N LYS A 15 -4.93 -0.53 -21.58
CA LYS A 15 -4.42 -0.20 -22.91
C LYS A 15 -2.99 0.34 -22.89
N SER A 16 -2.43 0.60 -21.70
CA SER A 16 -1.07 1.11 -21.56
C SER A 16 -0.04 0.08 -22.05
N PRO A 17 1.01 0.49 -22.80
CA PRO A 17 2.09 -0.41 -23.22
C PRO A 17 2.81 -1.12 -22.06
N ILE A 18 2.73 -0.55 -20.85
CA ILE A 18 3.37 -1.11 -19.64
C ILE A 18 2.39 -1.91 -18.76
N PHE A 19 1.13 -2.06 -19.16
CA PHE A 19 0.13 -2.76 -18.33
C PHE A 19 0.53 -4.20 -17.99
N ALA A 20 1.19 -4.89 -18.92
CA ALA A 20 1.71 -6.24 -18.70
C ALA A 20 2.72 -6.32 -17.55
N GLN A 21 3.40 -5.22 -17.20
CA GLN A 21 4.28 -5.15 -16.03
C GLN A 21 3.51 -4.97 -14.72
N ALA A 22 2.34 -4.33 -14.78
CA ALA A 22 1.48 -4.13 -13.61
C ALA A 22 0.68 -5.39 -13.25
N GLY A 23 0.34 -6.23 -14.24
CA GLY A 23 -0.40 -7.49 -14.07
C GLY A 23 -1.90 -7.33 -13.80
N GLY A 24 -2.30 -6.27 -13.09
CA GLY A 24 -3.70 -5.91 -12.87
C GLY A 24 -3.89 -4.43 -12.55
N SER A 25 -5.06 -3.89 -12.90
CA SER A 25 -5.40 -2.48 -12.63
C SER A 25 -5.57 -2.18 -11.14
N GLY A 26 -5.88 -3.22 -10.34
CA GLY A 26 -6.08 -3.15 -8.91
C GLY A 26 -7.54 -2.94 -8.51
N LEU A 27 -7.87 -3.39 -7.30
CA LEU A 27 -9.11 -3.06 -6.61
C LEU A 27 -8.86 -1.86 -5.69
N THR A 28 -9.73 -0.84 -5.78
CA THR A 28 -9.70 0.34 -4.90
C THR A 28 -10.60 0.06 -3.70
N VAL A 29 -10.04 0.07 -2.50
CA VAL A 29 -10.79 -0.04 -1.24
C VAL A 29 -11.40 1.31 -0.92
N ARG A 30 -12.74 1.39 -0.89
CA ARG A 30 -13.46 2.60 -0.45
C ARG A 30 -13.71 2.57 1.05
N ASN A 31 -13.85 1.37 1.61
CA ASN A 31 -14.11 1.19 3.03
C ASN A 31 -13.32 0.01 3.59
N PHE A 32 -12.36 0.30 4.46
CA PHE A 32 -11.55 -0.73 5.12
C PHE A 32 -12.34 -1.57 6.16
N GLN A 33 -13.64 -1.33 6.35
CA GLN A 33 -14.55 -2.26 7.03
C GLN A 33 -14.87 -3.52 6.21
N ASP A 34 -14.70 -3.47 4.88
CA ASP A 34 -15.04 -4.54 3.96
C ASP A 34 -13.99 -5.66 3.86
N LEU A 35 -12.87 -5.50 4.56
CA LEU A 35 -11.78 -6.46 4.56
C LEU A 35 -11.04 -6.48 5.91
N ILE A 36 -10.22 -7.51 6.09
CA ILE A 36 -9.13 -7.52 7.07
C ILE A 36 -7.79 -7.63 6.35
N LEU A 37 -6.73 -7.19 7.02
CA LEU A 37 -5.36 -7.41 6.55
C LEU A 37 -4.68 -8.45 7.41
N VAL A 38 -4.10 -9.46 6.77
CA VAL A 38 -3.31 -10.49 7.43
C VAL A 38 -1.88 -10.46 6.91
N ASN A 39 -0.94 -10.77 7.80
CA ASN A 39 0.45 -10.92 7.43
C ASN A 39 0.69 -12.24 6.67
N GLN A 40 1.94 -12.49 6.31
CA GLN A 40 2.33 -13.70 5.58
C GLN A 40 2.03 -15.01 6.35
N MET A 41 1.76 -14.96 7.65
CA MET A 41 1.37 -16.12 8.46
C MET A 41 -0.14 -16.34 8.54
N GLY A 42 -0.95 -15.45 7.94
CA GLY A 42 -2.41 -15.47 8.05
C GLY A 42 -2.96 -14.82 9.33
N GLN A 43 -2.12 -14.10 10.08
CA GLN A 43 -2.52 -13.39 11.28
C GLN A 43 -2.90 -11.94 10.98
N ARG A 44 -4.03 -11.47 11.50
CA ARG A 44 -4.25 -10.02 11.62
C ARG A 44 -3.14 -9.42 12.49
N PHE A 45 -2.74 -8.20 12.16
CA PHE A 45 -1.59 -7.56 12.79
C PHE A 45 -1.82 -6.09 13.16
N TRP A 46 -2.88 -5.45 12.67
CA TRP A 46 -3.18 -4.06 12.97
C TRP A 46 -4.65 -3.69 12.69
N ASN A 47 -5.04 -2.48 13.10
CA ASN A 47 -6.29 -1.84 12.74
C ASN A 47 -6.26 -1.34 11.30
N GLU A 48 -7.08 -1.91 10.43
CA GLU A 48 -7.15 -1.53 9.01
C GLU A 48 -7.65 -0.09 8.77
N MET A 49 -8.25 0.55 9.78
CA MET A 49 -8.72 1.94 9.74
C MET A 49 -7.69 2.97 10.24
N ASP A 50 -6.56 2.55 10.83
CA ASP A 50 -5.54 3.49 11.36
C ASP A 50 -4.74 4.14 10.23
N ASN A 51 -4.87 5.45 10.05
CA ASN A 51 -4.22 6.21 8.97
C ASN A 51 -2.88 6.85 9.39
N SER A 52 -2.36 6.51 10.57
CA SER A 52 -1.07 6.99 11.05
C SER A 52 0.10 6.18 10.48
N TYR A 53 1.32 6.68 10.70
CA TYR A 53 2.55 5.95 10.38
C TYR A 53 2.72 4.65 11.19
N ALA A 54 1.95 4.46 12.27
CA ALA A 54 2.00 3.22 13.04
C ALA A 54 1.51 2.02 12.23
N PHE A 55 0.50 2.21 11.37
CA PHE A 55 0.06 1.17 10.44
C PHE A 55 1.18 0.76 9.48
N LEU A 56 1.94 1.73 8.93
CA LEU A 56 3.08 1.43 8.06
C LEU A 56 4.18 0.68 8.81
N ALA A 57 4.49 1.09 10.05
CA ALA A 57 5.44 0.38 10.90
C ALA A 57 4.98 -1.06 11.19
N ALA A 58 3.68 -1.28 11.41
CA ALA A 58 3.11 -2.61 11.61
C ALA A 58 3.22 -3.49 10.36
N CYS A 59 2.97 -2.94 9.16
CA CYS A 59 3.16 -3.66 7.89
C CYS A 59 4.62 -4.10 7.66
N LEU A 60 5.58 -3.30 8.11
CA LEU A 60 7.02 -3.59 8.01
C LEU A 60 7.55 -4.41 9.21
N GLY A 61 6.69 -4.70 10.18
CA GLY A 61 7.02 -5.45 11.38
C GLY A 61 7.47 -6.89 11.07
N THR A 62 8.24 -7.46 11.99
CA THR A 62 8.64 -8.87 11.89
C THR A 62 7.44 -9.78 12.18
N ASN A 63 7.24 -10.80 11.35
CA ASN A 63 6.16 -11.78 11.52
C ASN A 63 6.58 -12.96 12.43
N GLY A 64 7.36 -12.67 13.48
CA GLY A 64 8.00 -13.67 14.35
C GLY A 64 9.35 -14.19 13.83
N ASN A 65 9.76 -15.38 14.27
CA ASN A 65 11.03 -16.03 13.90
C ASN A 65 10.96 -16.77 12.55
N LEU A 66 10.63 -16.06 11.47
CA LEU A 66 10.50 -16.67 10.12
C LEU A 66 11.81 -16.72 9.32
N GLY A 67 12.91 -16.24 9.86
CA GLY A 67 14.21 -16.27 9.20
C GLY A 67 15.03 -17.49 9.57
N SER A 68 15.99 -17.86 8.70
CA SER A 68 17.03 -18.81 9.10
C SER A 68 17.77 -18.26 10.32
N ASN A 69 17.87 -19.08 11.37
CA ASN A 69 18.46 -18.71 12.66
C ASN A 69 17.69 -17.63 13.47
N GLY A 70 16.38 -17.48 13.26
CA GLY A 70 15.55 -16.55 14.03
C GLY A 70 15.74 -15.08 13.67
N LYS A 71 16.48 -14.78 12.60
CA LYS A 71 16.61 -13.43 12.04
C LYS A 71 15.82 -13.34 10.75
N SER A 72 14.56 -12.90 10.81
CA SER A 72 13.84 -12.53 9.58
C SER A 72 14.14 -11.06 9.27
N ASN A 73 14.44 -10.73 8.01
CA ASN A 73 14.20 -9.37 7.56
C ASN A 73 12.68 -9.14 7.70
N GLY A 74 12.29 -8.07 8.39
CA GLY A 74 10.89 -7.76 8.70
C GLY A 74 10.05 -7.51 7.45
N GLY A 75 8.74 -7.69 7.56
CA GLY A 75 7.80 -7.58 6.46
C GLY A 75 7.80 -8.78 5.50
N GLY A 76 6.62 -9.13 5.01
CA GLY A 76 6.39 -10.14 3.98
C GLY A 76 5.10 -9.79 3.22
N PRO A 77 4.63 -10.64 2.30
CA PRO A 77 3.34 -10.41 1.66
C PRO A 77 2.24 -10.21 2.69
N ILE A 78 1.53 -9.09 2.54
CA ILE A 78 0.30 -8.81 3.29
C ILE A 78 -0.86 -9.12 2.35
N TRP A 79 -1.88 -9.75 2.90
CA TRP A 79 -3.06 -10.18 2.15
C TRP A 79 -4.28 -9.47 2.72
N ALA A 80 -5.03 -8.80 1.84
CA ALA A 80 -6.40 -8.43 2.16
C ALA A 80 -7.30 -9.63 1.98
N ILE A 81 -8.06 -9.95 3.02
CA ILE A 81 -9.01 -11.06 3.05
C ILE A 81 -10.42 -10.48 3.11
N PHE A 82 -11.25 -10.89 2.16
CA PHE A 82 -12.62 -10.41 2.02
C PHE A 82 -13.48 -11.46 1.30
N ASP A 83 -14.78 -11.21 1.21
CA ASP A 83 -15.76 -12.17 0.74
C ASP A 83 -16.64 -11.61 -0.39
N ALA A 84 -17.61 -12.40 -0.85
CA ALA A 84 -18.48 -12.00 -1.96
C ALA A 84 -19.39 -10.80 -1.64
N ASP A 85 -19.74 -10.60 -0.37
CA ASP A 85 -20.54 -9.43 0.02
C ASP A 85 -19.67 -8.17 0.01
N ALA A 86 -18.40 -8.26 0.42
CA ALA A 86 -17.45 -7.15 0.27
C ALA A 86 -17.28 -6.75 -1.20
N VAL A 87 -17.11 -7.71 -2.12
CA VAL A 87 -17.07 -7.44 -3.57
C VAL A 87 -18.30 -6.65 -4.03
N THR A 88 -19.48 -7.00 -3.52
CA THR A 88 -20.75 -6.35 -3.88
C THR A 88 -20.82 -4.92 -3.32
N ARG A 89 -20.51 -4.72 -2.02
CA ARG A 89 -20.52 -3.39 -1.38
C ARG A 89 -19.48 -2.46 -2.01
N GLU A 90 -18.31 -3.00 -2.32
CA GLU A 90 -17.21 -2.29 -2.95
C GLU A 90 -17.34 -2.15 -4.47
N GLN A 91 -18.34 -2.79 -5.11
CA GLN A 91 -18.55 -2.76 -6.56
C GLN A 91 -17.28 -3.18 -7.33
N TRP A 92 -16.56 -4.17 -6.79
CA TRP A 92 -15.37 -4.71 -7.42
C TRP A 92 -15.74 -5.70 -8.52
N ASP A 93 -14.89 -5.76 -9.54
CA ASP A 93 -14.87 -6.86 -10.49
C ASP A 93 -13.58 -7.67 -10.26
N PRO A 94 -13.64 -8.81 -9.55
CA PRO A 94 -12.49 -9.61 -9.14
C PRO A 94 -11.96 -10.52 -10.27
N ARG A 95 -11.95 -10.02 -11.51
CA ARG A 95 -11.46 -10.72 -12.70
C ARG A 95 -10.42 -9.89 -13.44
N PRO A 96 -9.52 -10.50 -14.22
CA PRO A 96 -8.68 -9.77 -15.15
C PRO A 96 -9.52 -8.84 -16.05
N PRO A 97 -9.05 -7.61 -16.35
CA PRO A 97 -7.72 -7.08 -16.06
C PRO A 97 -7.57 -6.43 -14.67
N ASN A 98 -8.56 -6.52 -13.77
CA ASN A 98 -8.49 -5.79 -12.48
C ASN A 98 -7.60 -6.47 -11.45
N VAL A 99 -7.44 -7.78 -11.56
CA VAL A 99 -6.65 -8.60 -10.66
C VAL A 99 -5.72 -9.52 -11.46
N ASP A 100 -4.60 -9.89 -10.86
CA ASP A 100 -3.66 -10.83 -11.45
C ASP A 100 -3.67 -12.16 -10.69
N PRO A 101 -4.23 -13.24 -11.28
CA PRO A 101 -4.27 -14.56 -10.64
C PRO A 101 -2.89 -15.22 -10.52
N ASN A 102 -1.84 -14.67 -11.15
CA ASN A 102 -0.49 -15.24 -11.18
C ASN A 102 0.34 -14.81 -9.97
N GLY A 103 -0.17 -15.06 -8.77
CA GLY A 103 0.59 -14.85 -7.53
C GLY A 103 0.16 -13.66 -6.69
N TRP A 104 -0.81 -12.86 -7.15
CA TRP A 104 -1.20 -11.59 -6.52
C TRP A 104 -2.68 -11.55 -6.09
N PHE A 105 -3.50 -12.46 -6.60
CA PHE A 105 -4.92 -12.57 -6.30
C PHE A 105 -5.38 -14.03 -6.31
N PHE A 106 -6.13 -14.43 -5.30
CA PHE A 106 -6.64 -15.79 -5.14
C PHE A 106 -8.11 -15.78 -4.74
N SER A 107 -8.82 -16.84 -5.09
CA SER A 107 -10.19 -17.09 -4.63
C SER A 107 -10.42 -18.56 -4.31
N ALA A 108 -11.30 -18.84 -3.35
CA ALA A 108 -11.74 -20.19 -3.01
C ALA A 108 -13.11 -20.18 -2.31
N ASP A 109 -13.73 -21.35 -2.20
CA ASP A 109 -15.06 -21.48 -1.57
C ASP A 109 -14.96 -21.63 -0.05
N THR A 110 -13.75 -21.86 0.48
CA THR A 110 -13.47 -21.89 1.92
C THR A 110 -12.18 -21.12 2.27
N ILE A 111 -12.06 -20.67 3.52
CA ILE A 111 -10.84 -20.03 4.02
C ILE A 111 -9.64 -20.98 4.01
N ALA A 112 -9.85 -22.26 4.33
CA ALA A 112 -8.79 -23.27 4.28
C ALA A 112 -8.25 -23.48 2.86
N GLU A 113 -9.13 -23.59 1.86
CA GLU A 113 -8.72 -23.68 0.45
C GLU A 113 -8.05 -22.39 -0.02
N LEU A 114 -8.54 -21.23 0.43
CA LEU A 114 -7.93 -19.95 0.10
C LEU A 114 -6.48 -19.89 0.61
N ALA A 115 -6.24 -20.27 1.86
CA ALA A 115 -4.90 -20.33 2.43
C ALA A 115 -3.96 -21.24 1.62
N GLY A 116 -4.44 -22.41 1.21
CA GLY A 116 -3.67 -23.35 0.38
C GLY A 116 -3.37 -22.86 -1.05
N LYS A 117 -4.20 -21.95 -1.58
CA LYS A 117 -3.98 -21.34 -2.90
C LYS A 117 -2.98 -20.17 -2.88
N ILE A 118 -2.83 -19.47 -1.75
CA ILE A 118 -1.92 -18.33 -1.65
C ILE A 118 -0.47 -18.77 -1.92
N LYS A 119 0.07 -18.30 -3.05
CA LYS A 119 1.45 -18.57 -3.48
C LYS A 119 2.06 -17.31 -4.07
N ASN A 120 3.10 -16.77 -3.45
CA ASN A 120 3.77 -15.56 -3.92
C ASN A 120 5.30 -15.75 -3.87
N PRO A 121 6.08 -15.23 -4.84
CA PRO A 121 7.54 -15.38 -4.84
C PRO A 121 8.23 -14.78 -3.60
N TYR A 122 7.58 -13.85 -2.91
CA TYR A 122 8.10 -13.23 -1.68
C TYR A 122 7.55 -13.87 -0.40
N GLN A 123 6.75 -14.93 -0.53
CA GLN A 123 6.17 -15.67 0.60
C GLN A 123 7.20 -16.67 1.13
N LEU A 124 7.68 -16.46 2.36
CA LEU A 124 8.69 -17.35 2.98
C LEU A 124 8.12 -18.73 3.33
N HIS A 125 6.90 -18.76 3.86
CA HIS A 125 6.21 -19.99 4.29
C HIS A 125 4.77 -20.00 3.78
N PRO A 126 4.19 -21.17 3.48
CA PRO A 126 2.77 -21.26 3.16
C PRO A 126 1.89 -20.64 4.25
N VAL A 127 0.81 -19.97 3.85
CA VAL A 127 -0.17 -19.45 4.80
C VAL A 127 -0.87 -20.63 5.49
N SER A 128 -0.87 -20.65 6.82
CA SER A 128 -1.55 -21.70 7.57
C SER A 128 -3.07 -21.52 7.52
N ALA A 129 -3.79 -22.55 7.06
CA ALA A 129 -5.25 -22.55 7.03
C ALA A 129 -5.85 -22.29 8.42
N SER A 130 -5.38 -22.99 9.45
CA SER A 130 -5.91 -22.85 10.82
C SER A 130 -5.70 -21.46 11.40
N VAL A 131 -4.56 -20.84 11.09
CA VAL A 131 -4.24 -19.48 11.56
C VAL A 131 -5.11 -18.45 10.84
N LEU A 132 -5.31 -18.60 9.53
CA LEU A 132 -6.16 -17.71 8.76
C LEU A 132 -7.63 -17.82 9.19
N GLU A 133 -8.14 -19.04 9.37
CA GLU A 133 -9.49 -19.29 9.89
C GLU A 133 -9.67 -18.67 11.28
N GLN A 134 -8.67 -18.81 12.16
CA GLN A 134 -8.72 -18.19 13.48
C GLN A 134 -8.81 -16.66 13.38
N SER A 135 -8.04 -16.03 12.50
CA SER A 135 -8.12 -14.57 12.26
C SER A 135 -9.49 -14.13 11.77
N VAL A 136 -10.06 -14.85 10.80
CA VAL A 136 -11.40 -14.57 10.25
C VAL A 136 -12.47 -14.76 11.33
N ASN A 137 -12.41 -15.84 12.11
CA ASN A 137 -13.37 -16.12 13.17
C ASN A 137 -13.33 -15.07 14.28
N LYS A 138 -12.13 -14.68 14.74
CA LYS A 138 -11.97 -13.60 15.74
C LYS A 138 -12.56 -12.27 15.23
N TYR A 139 -12.31 -11.92 13.98
CA TYR A 139 -12.87 -10.72 13.38
C TYR A 139 -14.39 -10.79 13.30
N ASN A 140 -14.95 -11.91 12.84
CA ASN A 140 -16.39 -12.11 12.78
C ASN A 140 -17.05 -12.01 14.16
N SER A 141 -16.42 -12.52 15.22
CA SER A 141 -16.87 -12.31 16.61
C SER A 141 -16.77 -10.86 17.07
N SER A 142 -15.79 -10.10 16.57
CA SER A 142 -15.68 -8.66 16.83
C SER A 142 -16.85 -7.90 16.20
N VAL A 143 -17.29 -8.31 15.00
CA VAL A 143 -18.52 -7.77 14.37
C VAL A 143 -19.76 -8.10 15.20
N ASP A 144 -19.89 -9.35 15.69
CA ASP A 144 -21.02 -9.76 16.54
C ASP A 144 -21.12 -8.95 17.84
N THR A 145 -19.97 -8.63 18.45
CA THR A 145 -19.90 -7.88 19.70
C THR A 145 -19.85 -6.36 19.50
N GLY A 146 -19.67 -5.91 18.25
CA GLY A 146 -19.45 -4.50 17.92
C GLY A 146 -18.11 -3.93 18.41
N LYS A 147 -17.17 -4.77 18.85
CA LYS A 147 -15.89 -4.34 19.43
C LYS A 147 -14.74 -5.24 19.00
N ASP A 148 -13.74 -4.65 18.34
CA ASP A 148 -12.46 -5.31 18.06
C ASP A 148 -11.54 -5.18 19.28
N LEU A 149 -11.45 -6.26 20.07
CA LEU A 149 -10.58 -6.32 21.25
C LEU A 149 -9.11 -6.52 20.90
N GLU A 150 -8.80 -6.96 19.68
CA GLU A 150 -7.44 -7.33 19.28
C GLU A 150 -6.68 -6.10 18.79
N PHE A 151 -7.31 -5.28 17.94
CA PHE A 151 -6.66 -4.12 17.33
C PHE A 151 -7.45 -2.81 17.43
N ALA A 152 -8.59 -2.80 18.12
CA ALA A 152 -9.42 -1.61 18.28
C ALA A 152 -9.86 -0.98 16.94
N LYS A 153 -10.11 -1.79 15.90
CA LYS A 153 -10.84 -1.34 14.71
C LYS A 153 -12.17 -0.72 15.14
N PRO A 154 -12.44 0.55 14.80
CA PRO A 154 -13.64 1.23 15.26
C PRO A 154 -14.87 0.63 14.60
N THR A 155 -15.85 0.20 15.41
CA THR A 155 -17.16 -0.28 14.95
C THR A 155 -17.05 -1.34 13.83
N PRO A 156 -16.50 -2.53 14.08
CA PRO A 156 -16.40 -3.58 13.07
C PRO A 156 -17.79 -3.94 12.52
N MET A 157 -17.99 -3.78 11.20
CA MET A 157 -19.35 -3.78 10.61
C MET A 157 -19.74 -5.06 9.88
N PHE A 158 -18.81 -5.67 9.13
CA PHE A 158 -19.14 -6.71 8.16
C PHE A 158 -18.35 -7.98 8.42
N LYS A 159 -19.04 -9.10 8.55
CA LYS A 159 -18.41 -10.41 8.63
C LYS A 159 -17.83 -10.81 7.27
N ILE A 160 -16.79 -11.64 7.32
CA ILE A 160 -16.23 -12.36 6.18
C ILE A 160 -16.73 -13.80 6.30
N GLN A 161 -17.82 -14.12 5.59
CA GLN A 161 -18.51 -15.42 5.77
C GLN A 161 -19.19 -15.95 4.51
N LYS A 162 -19.30 -15.16 3.45
CA LYS A 162 -20.02 -15.56 2.23
C LYS A 162 -19.04 -15.89 1.09
N PRO A 163 -18.91 -17.17 0.69
CA PRO A 163 -18.04 -17.53 -0.42
C PRO A 163 -18.52 -16.94 -1.76
N PRO A 164 -17.63 -16.82 -2.76
CA PRO A 164 -16.19 -17.08 -2.67
C PRO A 164 -15.46 -16.10 -1.76
N PHE A 165 -14.41 -16.59 -1.11
CA PHE A 165 -13.46 -15.81 -0.35
C PHE A 165 -12.28 -15.43 -1.23
N TYR A 166 -11.70 -14.27 -0.97
CA TYR A 166 -10.64 -13.70 -1.78
C TYR A 166 -9.43 -13.32 -0.92
N ALA A 167 -8.24 -13.49 -1.50
CA ALA A 167 -6.99 -12.98 -0.95
C ALA A 167 -6.32 -12.12 -2.02
N ALA A 168 -6.09 -10.85 -1.73
CA ALA A 168 -5.46 -9.92 -2.65
C ALA A 168 -4.20 -9.30 -2.03
N TRP A 169 -3.12 -9.25 -2.79
CA TRP A 169 -1.85 -8.72 -2.30
C TRP A 169 -1.94 -7.23 -1.99
N SER A 170 -1.58 -6.84 -0.77
CA SER A 170 -1.75 -5.50 -0.20
C SER A 170 -0.52 -5.07 0.58
N THR A 171 0.61 -4.91 -0.10
CA THR A 171 1.85 -4.42 0.52
C THR A 171 1.97 -2.90 0.45
N PRO A 172 2.54 -2.23 1.47
CA PRO A 172 2.99 -0.85 1.33
C PRO A 172 3.97 -0.71 0.17
N ILE A 173 3.91 0.43 -0.49
CA ILE A 173 4.90 0.84 -1.49
C ILE A 173 5.52 2.17 -1.07
N LEU A 174 6.81 2.33 -1.35
CA LEU A 174 7.45 3.64 -1.29
C LEU A 174 6.91 4.46 -2.46
N HIS A 175 6.39 5.64 -2.16
CA HIS A 175 5.63 6.44 -3.11
C HIS A 175 6.25 7.80 -3.43
N ASP A 176 6.68 8.55 -2.41
CA ASP A 176 7.23 9.89 -2.58
C ASP A 176 8.25 10.22 -1.49
N THR A 177 9.22 11.06 -1.84
CA THR A 177 10.18 11.65 -0.90
C THR A 177 9.96 13.15 -0.75
N LEU A 178 9.59 13.57 0.47
CA LEU A 178 9.45 15.00 0.83
C LEU A 178 10.81 15.69 1.05
N THR A 179 11.88 14.89 1.12
CA THR A 179 13.26 15.34 1.28
C THR A 179 13.95 15.49 -0.07
N GLY A 180 14.98 16.31 -0.14
CA GLY A 180 15.79 16.50 -1.35
C GLY A 180 16.84 17.57 -1.12
N LEU A 181 17.40 18.09 -2.21
CA LEU A 181 18.34 19.21 -2.18
C LEU A 181 17.68 20.44 -1.56
N LYS A 182 18.35 21.07 -0.59
CA LYS A 182 17.88 22.32 -0.01
C LYS A 182 17.89 23.39 -1.11
N ILE A 183 16.78 24.10 -1.28
CA ILE A 183 16.67 25.20 -2.25
C ILE A 183 16.12 26.47 -1.61
N ASN A 184 16.42 27.63 -2.19
CA ASN A 184 15.71 28.87 -1.90
C ASN A 184 14.45 29.01 -2.77
N THR A 185 13.73 30.13 -2.62
CA THR A 185 12.50 30.43 -3.39
C THR A 185 12.74 30.64 -4.90
N LYS A 186 14.00 30.73 -5.32
CA LYS A 186 14.44 30.79 -6.73
C LYS A 186 14.88 29.43 -7.27
N CYS A 187 14.63 28.35 -6.53
CA CYS A 187 15.07 27.00 -6.86
C CYS A 187 16.60 26.81 -6.95
N GLN A 188 17.40 27.74 -6.41
CA GLN A 188 18.85 27.60 -6.37
C GLN A 188 19.23 26.65 -5.25
N VAL A 189 20.14 25.71 -5.52
CA VAL A 189 20.61 24.76 -4.52
C VAL A 189 21.47 25.46 -3.47
N ILE A 190 21.20 25.14 -2.21
CA ILE A 190 21.90 25.65 -1.04
C ILE A 190 22.80 24.53 -0.50
N ASP A 191 24.06 24.85 -0.25
CA ASP A 191 25.04 23.93 0.31
C ASP A 191 24.87 23.75 1.84
N ARG A 192 25.82 23.05 2.46
CA ARG A 192 25.81 22.77 3.92
C ARG A 192 26.18 23.98 4.78
N ASN A 193 26.70 25.05 4.19
CA ASN A 193 27.08 26.30 4.83
C ASN A 193 26.05 27.41 4.57
N ASP A 194 24.85 27.04 4.13
CA ASP A 194 23.76 27.95 3.76
C ASP A 194 24.12 28.90 2.60
N GLN A 195 25.08 28.53 1.75
CA GLN A 195 25.48 29.30 0.57
C GLN A 195 24.81 28.76 -0.69
N VAL A 196 24.43 29.68 -1.58
CA VAL A 196 23.94 29.33 -2.92
C VAL A 196 25.09 28.74 -3.74
N ILE A 197 24.86 27.60 -4.38
CA ILE A 197 25.78 27.03 -5.37
C ILE A 197 25.47 27.68 -6.74
N PRO A 198 26.37 28.52 -7.28
CA PRO A 198 26.09 29.23 -8.53
C PRO A 198 25.86 28.27 -9.69
N GLY A 199 24.82 28.55 -10.49
CA GLY A 199 24.46 27.76 -11.67
C GLY A 199 23.76 26.43 -11.38
N LEU A 200 23.58 26.04 -10.11
CA LEU A 200 22.91 24.80 -9.74
C LEU A 200 21.48 25.05 -9.23
N TYR A 201 20.51 24.46 -9.92
CA TYR A 201 19.09 24.56 -9.60
C TYR A 201 18.48 23.17 -9.42
N ALA A 202 17.50 23.05 -8.53
CA ALA A 202 16.73 21.83 -8.34
C ALA A 202 15.24 22.14 -8.21
N CYS A 203 14.40 21.23 -8.67
CA CYS A 203 12.95 21.34 -8.59
C CYS A 203 12.31 19.95 -8.54
N GLY A 204 10.99 19.88 -8.38
CA GLY A 204 10.28 18.61 -8.32
C GLY A 204 10.68 17.79 -7.09
N GLU A 205 10.69 16.46 -7.24
CA GLU A 205 10.99 15.53 -6.16
C GLU A 205 12.46 15.61 -5.68
N SER A 206 13.38 16.06 -6.54
CA SER A 206 14.79 16.25 -6.19
C SER A 206 15.06 17.41 -5.22
N ALA A 207 14.09 18.31 -4.98
CA ALA A 207 14.22 19.47 -4.11
C ALA A 207 13.45 19.28 -2.78
N GLY A 208 14.11 19.49 -1.65
CA GLY A 208 13.52 19.39 -0.31
C GLY A 208 13.01 20.73 0.24
N GLY A 209 12.33 20.68 1.39
CA GLY A 209 11.92 21.88 2.13
C GLY A 209 10.46 22.29 1.96
N PHE A 210 9.63 21.47 1.30
CA PHE A 210 8.20 21.74 1.09
C PHE A 210 7.40 20.45 1.20
N ALA A 211 6.31 20.46 1.97
CA ALA A 211 5.41 19.31 2.15
C ALA A 211 4.32 19.24 1.06
N LEU A 212 4.65 19.60 -0.20
CA LEU A 212 3.71 19.60 -1.32
C LEU A 212 3.96 18.37 -2.22
N HIS A 213 2.91 17.63 -2.56
CA HIS A 213 3.00 16.42 -3.38
C HIS A 213 2.56 16.66 -4.84
N GLY A 214 3.05 15.83 -5.76
CA GLY A 214 2.49 15.66 -7.10
C GLY A 214 2.89 16.70 -8.16
N LEU A 215 2.14 16.70 -9.27
CA LEU A 215 2.43 17.48 -10.48
C LEU A 215 2.59 18.99 -10.25
N PRO A 216 1.84 19.66 -9.35
CA PRO A 216 2.06 21.08 -9.07
C PRO A 216 3.47 21.39 -8.57
N ARG A 217 4.08 20.52 -7.75
CA ARG A 217 5.47 20.68 -7.29
C ARG A 217 6.44 20.67 -8.48
N VAL A 218 6.22 19.79 -9.45
CA VAL A 218 7.08 19.71 -10.64
C VAL A 218 6.88 20.91 -11.56
N LEU A 219 5.62 21.24 -11.88
CA LEU A 219 5.30 22.29 -12.86
C LEU A 219 5.68 23.69 -12.37
N VAL A 220 5.36 24.02 -11.11
CA VAL A 220 5.60 25.36 -10.57
C VAL A 220 7.09 25.58 -10.34
N PHE A 221 7.75 24.70 -9.59
CA PHE A 221 9.17 24.86 -9.29
C PHE A 221 10.05 24.59 -10.51
N GLY A 222 9.63 23.75 -11.45
CA GLY A 222 10.30 23.59 -12.74
C GLY A 222 10.24 24.85 -13.59
N ARG A 223 9.09 25.55 -13.61
CA ARG A 223 8.97 26.85 -14.28
C ARG A 223 9.83 27.93 -13.63
N ILE A 224 9.89 27.97 -12.30
CA ILE A 224 10.72 28.91 -11.55
C ILE A 224 12.20 28.63 -11.83
N ALA A 225 12.65 27.39 -11.64
CA ALA A 225 14.02 26.97 -11.89
C ALA A 225 14.46 27.28 -13.32
N GLY A 226 13.62 26.98 -14.33
CA GLY A 226 13.93 27.28 -15.72
C GLY A 226 14.06 28.77 -16.02
N ARG A 227 13.20 29.62 -15.44
CA ARG A 227 13.27 31.08 -15.60
C ARG A 227 14.50 31.68 -14.94
N GLU A 228 14.78 31.27 -13.70
CA GLU A 228 15.93 31.75 -12.95
C GLU A 228 17.25 31.29 -13.58
N ALA A 229 17.32 30.05 -14.05
CA ALA A 229 18.50 29.52 -14.75
C ALA A 229 18.75 30.25 -16.08
N ALA A 230 17.70 30.52 -16.88
CA ALA A 230 17.84 31.25 -18.14
C ALA A 230 18.21 32.74 -17.91
N GLY A 231 17.60 33.36 -16.90
CA GLY A 231 17.88 34.74 -16.50
C GLY A 231 19.25 34.93 -15.84
N ALA A 232 19.90 33.86 -15.40
CA ALA A 232 21.24 33.90 -14.78
C ALA A 232 22.39 34.11 -15.79
N THR A 233 22.10 34.46 -17.05
CA THR A 233 23.14 34.69 -18.05
C THR A 233 23.91 35.99 -17.80
N SER A 234 25.19 35.79 -17.45
CA SER A 234 26.35 36.69 -17.50
C SER A 234 26.50 37.73 -16.38
N SER A 235 27.25 37.35 -15.35
CA SER A 235 28.09 38.25 -14.53
C SER A 235 29.48 37.65 -14.45
#